data_AF-A0A2W6ZP04-F1
#
_entry.id   AF-A0A2W6ZP04-F1
#
_cell.length_a   1.000
_cell.length_b   1.000
_cell.length_c   1.000
_cell.angle_alpha   90.00
_cell.angle_beta   90.00
_cell.angle_gamma   90.00
#
_symmetry.space_group_name_H-M   'P 1'
#
loop_
_entity.id
_entity.type
_entity.pdbx_description
1 polymer ?
#
loop_
_entity_poly.entity_id
_entity_poly.type
_entity_poly.pdbx_seq_one_letter_code
_entity_poly.pdbx_strand_id
1 'polypeptide(L)'
;MPPRSAPPTPDPIEELRSAASAEDENGQPLYEPTDPARPIGHANPPRRPRGLASHQPPRPSRLEVERRIAEAQLWIAQRIPLVLIYEKGRESWGVNNSQTINRYLNLARERMVEELISDRKRHQAEQIYALMDCARRAADAEQFSAAVGAHRVIAEIAGMLRAPAKPYSERP
;
A
#
# COMPACT_ATOMS: atom_id res chain seq x y z
N MET A 1 -5.04 -5.70 41.24
CA MET A 1 -4.27 -5.08 40.14
C MET A 1 -4.83 -5.61 38.82
N PRO A 2 -5.30 -4.76 37.89
CA PRO A 2 -5.77 -5.23 36.59
C PRO A 2 -4.58 -5.68 35.71
N PRO A 3 -4.74 -6.71 34.86
CA PRO A 3 -3.70 -7.13 33.93
C PRO A 3 -3.48 -6.03 32.88
N ARG A 4 -2.23 -5.61 32.70
CA ARG A 4 -1.82 -4.68 31.64
C ARG A 4 -2.09 -5.32 30.29
N SER A 5 -2.93 -4.69 29.48
CA SER A 5 -3.10 -5.01 28.07
C SER A 5 -1.73 -4.97 27.38
N ALA A 6 -1.43 -6.01 26.60
CA ALA A 6 -0.26 -6.01 25.73
C ALA A 6 -0.32 -4.79 24.78
N PRO A 7 0.81 -4.12 24.51
CA PRO A 7 0.81 -3.10 23.46
C PRO A 7 0.42 -3.74 22.13
N PRO A 8 -0.32 -3.03 21.26
CA PRO A 8 -0.66 -3.54 19.94
C PRO A 8 0.64 -3.92 19.20
N THR A 9 0.67 -5.11 18.61
CA THR A 9 1.71 -5.45 17.65
C THR A 9 1.67 -4.40 16.53
N PRO A 10 2.81 -3.78 16.18
CA PRO A 10 2.85 -2.84 15.07
C PRO A 10 2.29 -3.51 13.83
N ASP A 11 1.52 -2.76 13.05
CA ASP A 11 0.93 -3.24 11.80
C ASP A 11 2.07 -3.83 10.95
N PRO A 12 1.93 -5.04 10.36
CA PRO A 12 2.93 -5.58 9.44
C PRO A 12 3.28 -4.58 8.30
N ILE A 13 2.39 -3.63 8.00
CA ILE A 13 2.63 -2.48 7.11
C ILE A 13 3.59 -1.45 7.74
N GLU A 14 3.59 -1.24 9.06
CA GLU A 14 4.42 -0.28 9.80
C GLU A 14 5.86 -0.76 10.00
N GLU A 15 6.09 -2.07 10.14
CA GLU A 15 7.44 -2.68 10.09
C GLU A 15 8.02 -2.65 8.66
N LEU A 16 7.15 -2.58 7.65
CA LEU A 16 7.43 -2.39 6.24
C LEU A 16 7.75 -0.94 5.84
N ARG A 17 7.32 0.04 6.66
CA ARG A 17 7.74 1.46 6.60
C ARG A 17 9.16 1.69 7.13
N SER A 18 10.06 0.72 6.97
CA SER A 18 11.48 0.87 7.31
C SER A 18 12.23 1.75 6.29
N ALA A 19 11.71 2.96 6.06
CA ALA A 19 12.52 4.10 5.69
C ALA A 19 13.52 4.42 6.82
N ALA A 20 14.51 5.25 6.54
CA ALA A 20 15.30 5.81 7.62
C ALA A 20 14.42 6.58 8.60
N SER A 21 14.75 6.50 9.89
CA SER A 21 14.01 7.18 10.97
C SER A 21 14.05 8.71 10.80
N ALA A 22 15.06 9.23 10.10
CA ALA A 22 15.26 10.62 9.74
C ALA A 22 15.95 10.70 8.36
N GLU A 23 15.66 11.74 7.58
CA GLU A 23 16.24 12.02 6.26
C GLU A 23 16.79 13.45 6.23
N ASP A 24 17.83 13.70 5.44
CA ASP A 24 18.37 15.06 5.22
C ASP A 24 17.50 15.83 4.20
N GLU A 25 17.83 17.12 3.97
CA GLU A 25 17.12 17.97 3.00
C GLU A 25 17.15 17.41 1.56
N ASN A 26 18.06 16.47 1.27
CA ASN A 26 18.22 15.81 -0.03
C ASN A 26 17.53 14.44 -0.08
N GLY A 27 16.80 14.04 0.97
CA GLY A 27 16.09 12.76 1.05
C GLY A 27 17.01 11.55 1.24
N GLN A 28 18.27 11.77 1.65
CA GLN A 28 19.19 10.69 2.03
C GLN A 28 18.96 10.29 3.49
N PRO A 29 19.11 8.99 3.82
CA PRO A 29 18.88 8.51 5.16
C PRO A 29 19.92 9.09 6.13
N LEU A 30 19.47 9.82 7.16
CA LEU A 30 20.35 10.25 8.25
C LEU A 30 20.68 9.05 9.13
N TYR A 31 21.97 8.73 9.21
CA TYR A 31 22.47 7.71 10.10
C TYR A 31 22.79 8.35 11.46
N GLU A 32 22.00 8.06 12.49
CA GLU A 32 22.39 8.34 13.87
C GLU A 32 23.25 7.18 14.40
N PRO A 33 24.56 7.38 14.63
CA PRO A 33 25.39 6.37 15.28
C PRO A 33 24.83 6.14 16.68
N THR A 34 24.49 4.89 17.01
CA THR A 34 24.01 4.55 18.36
C THR A 34 25.11 4.86 19.39
N ASP A 35 24.80 5.72 20.37
CA ASP A 35 25.72 6.14 21.42
C ASP A 35 26.31 4.92 22.17
N PRO A 36 27.65 4.77 22.19
CA PRO A 36 28.32 3.64 22.84
C PRO A 36 28.08 3.55 24.35
N ALA A 37 27.67 4.63 25.01
CA ALA A 37 27.40 4.67 26.46
C ALA A 37 26.00 4.16 26.85
N ARG A 38 25.11 3.86 25.89
CA ARG A 38 23.71 3.52 26.17
C ARG A 38 23.58 2.16 26.92
N PRO A 39 22.82 2.09 28.04
CA PRO A 39 22.60 0.85 28.77
C PRO A 39 21.70 -0.12 27.97
N ILE A 40 22.10 -1.40 27.98
CA ILE A 40 21.32 -2.51 27.42
C ILE A 40 20.31 -2.94 28.48
N GLY A 41 19.03 -3.06 28.14
CA GLY A 41 17.99 -3.50 29.07
C GLY A 41 16.77 -4.06 28.34
N HIS A 42 15.78 -4.57 29.05
CA HIS A 42 14.60 -5.22 28.44
C HIS A 42 13.80 -4.35 27.45
N ALA A 43 13.87 -3.02 27.57
CA ALA A 43 13.27 -2.07 26.64
C ALA A 43 14.18 -1.67 25.45
N ASN A 44 15.40 -2.22 25.39
CA ASN A 44 16.40 -1.93 24.36
C ASN A 44 16.97 -3.22 23.76
N PRO A 45 16.85 -3.44 22.45
CA PRO A 45 17.42 -4.62 21.81
C PRO A 45 18.95 -4.71 22.03
N PRO A 46 19.51 -5.93 22.07
CA PRO A 46 20.92 -6.15 22.37
C PRO A 46 21.85 -5.41 21.39
N ARG A 47 22.99 -4.92 21.90
CA ARG A 47 24.05 -4.32 21.06
C ARG A 47 24.46 -5.33 20.00
N ARG A 48 24.43 -4.92 18.74
CA ARG A 48 25.00 -5.74 17.67
C ARG A 48 26.53 -5.75 17.83
N PRO A 49 27.18 -6.92 17.67
CA PRO A 49 28.62 -7.04 17.88
C PRO A 49 29.41 -6.09 16.97
N ARG A 50 30.43 -5.43 17.55
CA ARG A 50 31.40 -4.60 16.82
C ARG A 50 32.04 -5.43 15.71
N GLY A 51 31.91 -4.98 14.47
CA GLY A 51 32.38 -5.67 13.26
C GLY A 51 31.27 -6.04 12.27
N LEU A 52 30.01 -6.14 12.70
CA LEU A 52 28.85 -6.34 11.80
C LEU A 52 28.15 -5.02 11.39
N ALA A 53 28.44 -3.91 12.08
CA ALA A 53 27.84 -2.61 11.79
C ALA A 53 28.39 -1.94 10.52
N SER A 54 29.49 -2.43 9.96
CA SER A 54 30.19 -1.83 8.80
C SER A 54 29.70 -2.33 7.44
N HIS A 55 28.82 -3.33 7.38
CA HIS A 55 28.42 -3.96 6.11
C HIS A 55 26.92 -4.06 5.89
N GLN A 56 26.08 -3.58 6.81
CA GLN A 56 24.66 -3.50 6.50
C GLN A 56 24.44 -2.22 5.69
N PRO A 57 23.98 -2.31 4.43
CA PRO A 57 23.70 -1.12 3.64
C PRO A 57 22.72 -0.24 4.41
N PRO A 58 22.86 1.10 4.31
CA PRO A 58 21.95 2.02 4.97
C PRO A 58 20.51 1.66 4.62
N ARG A 59 19.60 1.86 5.58
CA ARG A 59 18.16 1.63 5.33
C ARG A 59 17.76 2.44 4.09
N PRO A 60 16.96 1.87 3.18
CA PRO A 60 16.53 2.59 1.99
C PRO A 60 15.75 3.85 2.41
N SER A 61 15.94 4.96 1.69
CA SER A 61 15.13 6.16 1.91
C SER A 61 13.69 5.94 1.47
N ARG A 62 12.78 6.82 1.86
CA ARG A 62 11.38 6.81 1.41
C ARG A 62 11.28 6.83 -0.11
N LEU A 63 12.04 7.70 -0.77
CA LEU A 63 12.05 7.79 -2.23
C LEU A 63 12.50 6.48 -2.89
N GLU A 64 13.53 5.83 -2.33
CA GLU A 64 14.00 4.54 -2.83
C GLU A 64 12.96 3.44 -2.61
N VAL A 65 12.27 3.43 -1.47
CA VAL A 65 11.15 2.50 -1.21
C VAL A 65 10.02 2.69 -2.22
N GLU A 66 9.61 3.94 -2.48
CA GLU A 66 8.58 4.26 -3.46
C GLU A 66 8.98 3.82 -4.87
N ARG A 67 10.23 4.06 -5.26
CA ARG A 67 10.78 3.59 -6.53
C ARG A 67 10.70 2.07 -6.66
N ARG A 68 11.11 1.33 -5.62
CA ARG A 68 11.06 -0.14 -5.60
C ARG A 68 9.64 -0.67 -5.73
N ILE A 69 8.68 -0.01 -5.08
CA ILE A 69 7.26 -0.38 -5.19
C ILE A 69 6.77 -0.15 -6.62
N ALA A 70 7.07 1.00 -7.23
CA ALA A 70 6.71 1.30 -8.61
C ALA A 70 7.32 0.29 -9.60
N GLU A 71 8.60 -0.06 -9.43
CA GLU A 71 9.27 -1.09 -10.23
C GLU A 71 8.61 -2.47 -10.03
N ALA A 72 8.26 -2.83 -8.79
CA ALA A 72 7.54 -4.06 -8.49
C ALA A 72 6.15 -4.11 -9.14
N GLN A 73 5.39 -3.01 -9.12
CA GLN A 73 4.11 -2.88 -9.82
C GLN A 73 4.28 -3.12 -11.31
N LEU A 74 5.32 -2.53 -11.92
CA LEU A 74 5.64 -2.72 -13.33
C LEU A 74 5.94 -4.19 -13.65
N TRP A 75 6.74 -4.88 -12.83
CA TRP A 75 7.06 -6.29 -13.04
C TRP A 75 5.83 -7.20 -12.94
N ILE A 76 4.94 -6.91 -11.99
CA ILE A 76 3.66 -7.62 -11.85
C ILE A 76 2.78 -7.39 -13.08
N ALA A 77 2.65 -6.14 -13.54
CA ALA A 77 1.87 -5.79 -14.71
C ALA A 77 2.40 -6.46 -15.99
N GLN A 78 3.72 -6.54 -16.13
CA GLN A 78 4.40 -7.24 -17.23
C GLN A 78 4.36 -8.78 -17.10
N ARG A 79 3.82 -9.32 -16.00
CA ARG A 79 3.76 -10.76 -15.71
C ARG A 79 5.11 -11.45 -15.80
N ILE A 80 6.17 -10.78 -15.32
CA ILE A 80 7.52 -11.36 -15.31
C ILE A 80 7.54 -12.62 -14.42
N PRO A 81 8.20 -13.71 -14.84
CA PRO A 81 8.45 -14.88 -14.00
C PRO A 81 9.14 -14.51 -12.69
N LEU A 82 8.72 -15.14 -11.58
CA LEU A 82 9.23 -14.83 -10.24
C LEU A 82 10.74 -15.00 -10.10
N VAL A 83 11.33 -15.97 -10.82
CA VAL A 83 12.78 -16.20 -10.86
C VAL A 83 13.53 -14.97 -11.39
N LEU A 84 13.05 -14.39 -12.49
CA LEU A 84 13.64 -13.19 -13.09
C LEU A 84 13.42 -11.95 -12.20
N ILE A 85 12.31 -11.89 -11.45
CA ILE A 85 12.08 -10.82 -10.47
C ILE A 85 13.12 -10.88 -9.35
N TYR A 86 13.50 -12.08 -8.89
CA TYR A 86 14.55 -12.22 -7.88
C TYR A 86 15.93 -11.81 -8.40
N GLU A 87 16.25 -12.14 -9.64
CA GLU A 87 17.48 -11.68 -10.29
C GLU A 87 17.51 -10.15 -10.40
N LYS A 88 16.45 -9.55 -10.93
CA LYS A 88 16.31 -8.10 -11.02
C LYS A 88 16.40 -7.42 -9.66
N GLY A 89 15.71 -7.92 -8.62
CA GLY A 89 15.76 -7.35 -7.28
C GLY A 89 17.15 -7.43 -6.63
N ARG A 90 17.97 -8.43 -6.99
CA ARG A 90 19.38 -8.50 -6.57
C ARG A 90 20.22 -7.44 -7.25
N GLU A 91 20.05 -7.27 -8.56
CA GLU A 91 20.80 -6.33 -9.38
C GLU A 91 20.42 -4.86 -9.14
N SER A 92 19.12 -4.54 -9.18
CA SER A 92 18.63 -3.17 -9.11
C SER A 92 18.52 -2.64 -7.69
N TRP A 93 18.09 -3.48 -6.73
CA TRP A 93 17.85 -3.03 -5.35
C TRP A 93 18.97 -3.41 -4.38
N GLY A 94 19.92 -4.26 -4.80
CA GLY A 94 20.94 -4.82 -3.93
C GLY A 94 20.40 -5.77 -2.86
N VAL A 95 19.21 -6.35 -3.08
CA VAL A 95 18.50 -7.18 -2.10
C VAL A 95 18.71 -8.67 -2.41
N ASN A 96 19.49 -9.34 -1.57
CA ASN A 96 19.75 -10.79 -1.73
C ASN A 96 18.65 -11.67 -1.10
N ASN A 97 17.88 -11.14 -0.16
CA ASN A 97 16.84 -11.88 0.54
C ASN A 97 15.53 -11.93 -0.26
N SER A 98 15.11 -13.12 -0.65
CA SER A 98 13.84 -13.34 -1.37
C SER A 98 12.62 -12.91 -0.57
N GLN A 99 12.65 -13.01 0.77
CA GLN A 99 11.55 -12.54 1.62
C GLN A 99 11.35 -11.03 1.51
N THR A 100 12.44 -10.26 1.47
CA THR A 100 12.38 -8.81 1.30
C THR A 100 11.81 -8.44 -0.06
N ILE A 101 12.17 -9.16 -1.12
CA ILE A 101 11.60 -8.95 -2.46
C ILE A 101 10.10 -9.27 -2.47
N ASN A 102 9.70 -10.42 -1.90
CA ASN A 102 8.29 -10.80 -1.78
C ASN A 102 7.45 -9.76 -1.01
N ARG A 103 8.07 -9.12 -0.03
CA ARG A 103 7.46 -8.07 0.76
C ARG A 103 7.12 -6.83 -0.07
N TYR A 104 8.05 -6.37 -0.92
CA TYR A 104 7.77 -5.29 -1.89
C TYR A 104 6.72 -5.71 -2.92
N LEU A 105 6.73 -6.96 -3.38
CA LEU A 105 5.73 -7.48 -4.32
C LEU A 105 4.32 -7.53 -3.71
N ASN A 106 4.20 -7.88 -2.43
CA ASN A 106 2.91 -7.85 -1.72
C ASN A 106 2.39 -6.41 -1.61
N LEU A 107 3.23 -5.48 -1.18
CA LEU A 107 2.86 -4.07 -1.06
C LEU A 107 2.48 -3.46 -2.42
N ALA A 108 3.20 -3.83 -3.48
CA ALA A 108 2.86 -3.43 -4.85
C ALA A 108 1.49 -3.97 -5.27
N ARG A 109 1.17 -5.24 -4.97
CA ARG A 109 -0.16 -5.81 -5.24
C ARG A 109 -1.27 -5.10 -4.48
N GLU A 110 -1.06 -4.83 -3.19
CA GLU A 110 -2.02 -4.11 -2.35
C GLU A 110 -2.32 -2.73 -2.94
N ARG A 111 -1.28 -1.95 -3.27
CA ARG A 111 -1.46 -0.63 -3.90
C ARG A 111 -2.15 -0.70 -5.25
N MET A 112 -1.78 -1.65 -6.10
CA MET A 112 -2.46 -1.84 -7.40
C MET A 112 -3.95 -2.13 -7.20
N VAL A 113 -4.31 -2.95 -6.21
CA VAL A 113 -5.71 -3.23 -5.88
C VAL A 113 -6.41 -1.99 -5.33
N GLU A 114 -5.77 -1.23 -4.44
CA GLU A 114 -6.30 0.02 -3.91
C GLU A 114 -6.56 1.06 -5.01
N GLU A 115 -5.62 1.22 -5.94
CA GLU A 115 -5.76 2.09 -7.11
C GLU A 115 -6.95 1.67 -7.98
N LEU A 116 -7.09 0.37 -8.27
CA LEU A 116 -8.22 -0.16 -9.02
C LEU A 116 -9.57 0.06 -8.32
N ILE A 117 -9.61 -0.12 -6.99
CA ILE A 117 -10.82 0.14 -6.19
C ILE A 117 -11.15 1.63 -6.21
N SER A 118 -10.15 2.49 -6.05
CA SER A 118 -10.31 3.94 -6.07
C SER A 118 -10.81 4.43 -7.43
N ASP A 119 -10.22 3.94 -8.52
CA ASP A 119 -10.62 4.28 -9.88
C ASP A 119 -12.04 3.81 -10.19
N ARG A 120 -12.40 2.58 -9.82
CA ARG A 120 -13.77 2.09 -9.92
C ARG A 120 -14.75 2.98 -9.17
N LYS A 121 -14.43 3.37 -7.92
CA LYS A 121 -15.30 4.26 -7.12
C LYS A 121 -15.47 5.62 -7.79
N ARG A 122 -14.39 6.20 -8.32
CA ARG A 122 -14.43 7.47 -9.08
C ARG A 122 -15.35 7.35 -10.29
N HIS A 123 -15.16 6.32 -11.11
CA HIS A 123 -15.99 6.08 -12.28
C HIS A 123 -17.48 5.90 -11.93
N GLN A 124 -17.79 5.15 -10.87
CA GLN A 124 -19.17 4.99 -10.40
C GLN A 124 -19.77 6.31 -9.90
N ALA A 125 -18.99 7.16 -9.22
CA ALA A 125 -19.43 8.48 -8.81
C ALA A 125 -19.74 9.37 -10.03
N GLU A 126 -18.86 9.38 -11.04
CA GLU A 126 -19.07 10.12 -12.30
C GLU A 126 -20.36 9.69 -13.01
N GLN A 127 -20.65 8.38 -13.08
CA GLN A 127 -21.90 7.87 -13.63
C GLN A 127 -23.12 8.37 -12.86
N ILE A 128 -23.08 8.36 -11.52
CA ILE A 128 -24.16 8.89 -10.69
C ILE A 128 -24.38 10.38 -10.97
N TYR A 129 -23.32 11.18 -11.06
CA TYR A 129 -23.43 12.60 -11.38
C TYR A 129 -24.05 12.84 -12.76
N ALA A 130 -23.63 12.10 -13.78
CA ALA A 130 -24.20 12.19 -15.12
C ALA A 130 -25.69 11.82 -15.14
N LEU A 131 -26.08 10.75 -14.43
CA LEU A 131 -27.48 10.34 -14.31
C LEU A 131 -28.33 11.35 -13.53
N MET A 132 -27.79 11.96 -12.48
CA MET A 132 -28.48 13.02 -11.73
C MET A 132 -28.78 14.22 -12.61
N ASP A 133 -27.82 14.63 -13.45
CA ASP A 133 -28.03 15.73 -14.39
C ASP A 133 -29.08 15.37 -15.46
N CYS A 134 -29.04 14.14 -16.00
CA CYS A 134 -30.06 13.66 -16.94
C CYS A 134 -31.45 13.61 -16.29
N ALA A 135 -31.54 13.14 -15.05
CA ALA A 135 -32.82 13.05 -14.34
C ALA A 135 -33.42 14.44 -14.07
N ARG A 136 -32.58 15.42 -13.71
CA ARG A 136 -33.01 16.81 -13.56
C ARG A 136 -33.56 17.37 -14.87
N ARG A 137 -32.83 17.23 -15.98
CA ARG A 137 -33.30 17.70 -17.30
C ARG A 137 -34.58 17.01 -17.75
N ALA A 138 -34.73 15.72 -17.47
CA ALA A 138 -35.95 14.98 -17.76
C ALA A 138 -37.14 15.49 -16.93
N ALA A 139 -36.91 15.80 -15.64
CA ALA A 139 -37.93 16.39 -14.78
C ALA A 139 -38.32 17.80 -15.26
N ASP A 140 -37.35 18.65 -15.62
CA ASP A 140 -37.58 19.98 -16.18
C ASP A 140 -38.38 19.94 -17.50
N ALA A 141 -38.26 18.84 -18.26
CA ALA A 141 -39.01 18.57 -19.48
C ALA A 141 -40.31 17.76 -19.25
N GLU A 142 -40.75 17.60 -18.00
CA GLU A 142 -41.94 16.82 -17.60
C GLU A 142 -41.93 15.33 -18.02
N GLN A 143 -40.75 14.80 -18.37
CA GLN A 143 -40.53 13.39 -18.70
C GLN A 143 -40.31 12.55 -17.43
N PHE A 144 -41.32 12.50 -16.56
CA PHE A 144 -41.20 11.90 -15.23
C PHE A 144 -40.84 10.41 -15.24
N SER A 145 -41.27 9.65 -16.25
CA SER A 145 -40.90 8.24 -16.40
C SER A 145 -39.39 8.05 -16.60
N ALA A 146 -38.76 8.93 -17.39
CA ALA A 146 -37.32 8.93 -17.61
C ALA A 146 -36.57 9.40 -16.36
N ALA A 147 -37.07 10.42 -15.66
CA ALA A 147 -36.48 10.89 -14.41
C ALA A 147 -36.49 9.80 -13.31
N VAL A 148 -37.62 9.11 -13.12
CA VAL A 148 -37.74 7.99 -12.18
C VAL A 148 -36.86 6.81 -12.59
N GLY A 149 -36.80 6.50 -13.89
CA GLY A 149 -35.90 5.49 -14.44
C GLY A 149 -34.43 5.78 -14.10
N ALA A 150 -33.97 7.01 -14.30
CA ALA A 150 -32.62 7.42 -13.94
C ALA A 150 -32.34 7.32 -12.43
N HIS A 151 -33.29 7.70 -11.57
CA HIS A 151 -33.17 7.55 -10.12
C HIS A 151 -33.05 6.09 -9.67
N ARG A 152 -33.75 5.17 -10.34
CA ARG A 152 -33.64 3.74 -10.08
C ARG A 152 -32.23 3.22 -10.37
N VAL A 153 -31.66 3.58 -11.52
CA VAL A 153 -30.28 3.20 -11.89
C VAL A 153 -29.27 3.79 -10.91
N ILE A 154 -29.46 5.05 -10.47
CA ILE A 154 -28.61 5.66 -9.45
C ILE A 154 -28.67 4.86 -8.13
N ALA A 155 -29.85 4.43 -7.70
CA ALA A 155 -30.01 3.62 -6.49
C ALA A 155 -29.29 2.27 -6.61
N GLU A 156 -29.32 1.64 -7.79
CA GLU A 156 -28.59 0.40 -8.07
C GLU A 156 -27.06 0.61 -7.99
N ILE A 157 -26.53 1.67 -8.61
CA ILE A 157 -25.09 2.00 -8.55
C ILE A 157 -24.66 2.34 -7.11
N ALA A 158 -25.46 3.12 -6.39
CA ALA A 158 -25.21 3.43 -4.98
C ALA A 158 -25.25 2.16 -4.10
N GLY A 159 -26.11 1.19 -4.41
CA GLY A 159 -26.14 -0.12 -3.77
C GLY A 159 -24.84 -0.90 -4.00
N MET A 160 -24.31 -0.90 -5.23
CA MET A 160 -23.04 -1.54 -5.56
C MET A 160 -21.83 -0.92 -4.85
N LEU A 161 -21.87 0.38 -4.56
CA LEU A 161 -20.83 1.08 -3.79
C LEU A 161 -20.83 0.72 -2.29
N ARG A 162 -22.01 0.39 -1.74
CA ARG A 162 -22.18 -0.01 -0.33
C ARG A 162 -21.91 -1.49 -0.09
N ALA A 163 -21.94 -2.32 -1.13
CA ALA A 163 -21.70 -3.74 -1.02
C ALA A 163 -20.23 -4.01 -0.60
N PRO A 164 -19.97 -4.83 0.43
CA PRO A 164 -18.61 -5.26 0.74
C PRO A 164 -18.02 -5.98 -0.47
N ALA A 165 -16.74 -5.75 -0.75
CA ALA A 165 -16.03 -6.51 -1.77
C ALA A 165 -16.17 -8.00 -1.43
N LYS A 166 -16.80 -8.78 -2.32
CA LYS A 166 -16.92 -10.23 -2.10
C LYS A 166 -15.50 -10.78 -1.91
N PRO A 167 -15.22 -11.51 -0.81
CA PRO A 167 -13.96 -12.23 -0.71
C PRO A 167 -13.85 -13.16 -1.93
N TYR A 168 -12.64 -13.29 -2.49
CA TYR A 168 -12.35 -14.34 -3.45
C TYR A 168 -12.63 -15.67 -2.74
N SER A 169 -13.82 -16.25 -2.98
CA SER A 169 -14.16 -17.56 -2.47
C SER A 169 -13.14 -18.55 -3.02
N GLU A 170 -12.53 -19.32 -2.12
CA GLU A 170 -11.72 -20.50 -2.45
C GLU A 170 -12.45 -21.29 -3.54
N ARG A 171 -11.78 -21.53 -4.67
CA ARG A 171 -12.32 -22.42 -5.70
C ARG A 171 -12.46 -23.83 -5.10
N PRO A 172 -13.51 -24.58 -5.43
CA PRO A 172 -13.61 -26.00 -5.07
C PRO A 172 -12.48 -26.82 -5.70
#